data_AF-A0A0P7VZ93-F1
#
_entry.id   AF-A0A0P7VZ93-F1
#
_cell.length_a   1.000
_cell.length_b   1.000
_cell.length_c   1.000
_cell.angle_alpha   90.00
_cell.angle_beta   90.00
_cell.angle_gamma   90.00
#
_symmetry.space_group_name_H-M   'P 1'
#
loop_
_entity.id
_entity.type
_entity.pdbx_description
1 polymer ?
#
loop_
_entity_poly.entity_id
_entity_poly.type
_entity_poly.pdbx_seq_one_letter_code
_entity_poly.pdbx_strand_id
1 'polypeptide(L)' 'MAEPKTEPKKRKTSVAEFVNQVRTETSKVVWPTREETVRTAIFVFILTVLLSLFFLGVDSLFNAIVNFLLTLA' A
#
# COMPACT_ATOMS: atom_id res chain seq x y z
N MET A 1 5.69 43.58 48.40
CA MET A 1 4.61 42.66 47.98
C MET A 1 4.94 42.26 46.56
N ALA A 2 5.52 41.08 46.36
CA ALA A 2 5.98 40.64 45.05
C ALA A 2 4.81 40.08 44.25
N GLU A 3 4.54 40.66 43.09
CA GLU A 3 3.55 40.13 42.13
C GLU A 3 4.05 38.79 41.56
N PRO A 4 3.22 37.73 41.50
CA PRO A 4 3.62 36.49 40.87
C PRO A 4 3.52 36.68 39.35
N LYS A 5 4.67 36.73 38.68
CA LYS A 5 4.76 36.69 37.21
C LYS A 5 4.23 35.34 36.73
N THR A 6 3.01 35.34 36.22
CA THR A 6 2.39 34.20 35.54
C THR A 6 3.12 33.94 34.21
N GLU A 7 3.97 32.92 34.19
CA GLU A 7 4.58 32.42 32.95
C GLU A 7 3.51 31.80 32.03
N PRO A 8 3.47 32.15 30.73
CA PRO A 8 2.53 31.56 29.80
C PRO A 8 2.92 30.09 29.57
N LYS A 9 2.07 29.19 30.05
CA LYS A 9 2.15 27.74 29.87
C LYS A 9 2.33 27.40 28.38
N LYS A 10 3.54 26.96 28.02
CA LYS A 10 3.91 26.45 26.69
C LYS A 10 2.85 25.46 26.21
N ARG A 11 2.04 25.86 25.23
CA ARG A 11 1.05 24.98 24.58
C ARG A 11 1.83 23.89 23.85
N LYS A 12 1.85 22.68 24.41
CA LYS A 12 2.13 21.46 23.64
C LYS A 12 1.11 21.44 22.51
N THR A 13 1.52 21.10 21.29
CA THR A 13 0.62 21.02 20.12
C THR A 13 -0.64 20.26 20.53
N SER A 14 -1.75 20.98 20.54
CA SER A 14 -3.04 20.41 20.91
C SER A 14 -3.42 19.37 19.86
N VAL A 15 -4.08 18.27 20.24
CA VAL A 15 -4.61 17.29 19.27
C VAL A 15 -5.47 17.98 18.21
N ALA A 16 -6.19 19.06 18.58
CA ALA A 16 -6.96 19.87 17.65
C ALA A 16 -6.08 20.63 16.62
N GLU A 17 -4.90 21.11 17.03
CA GLU A 17 -3.95 21.77 16.15
C GLU A 17 -3.31 20.77 15.17
N PHE A 18 -3.03 19.55 15.64
CA PHE A 18 -2.51 18.46 14.81
C PHE A 18 -3.50 18.04 13.71
N VAL A 19 -4.80 17.93 14.02
CA VAL A 19 -5.84 17.62 13.01
C VAL A 19 -5.91 18.70 11.94
N ASN A 20 -5.77 19.97 12.33
CA ASN A 20 -5.72 21.08 11.37
C ASN A 20 -4.48 20.98 10.46
N GLN A 21 -3.32 20.66 11.02
CA GLN A 21 -2.09 20.43 10.24
C GLN A 21 -2.25 19.25 9.26
N VAL A 22 -2.80 18.12 9.71
CA VAL A 22 -3.06 16.95 8.84
C VAL A 22 -4.00 17.29 7.69
N ARG A 23 -5.07 18.06 7.94
CA ARG A 23 -5.97 18.52 6.88
C ARG A 23 -5.26 19.40 5.86
N THR A 24 -4.41 20.31 6.31
CA THR A 24 -3.58 21.16 5.44
C THR A 24 -2.62 20.33 4.59
N GLU A 25 -1.94 19.33 5.16
CA GLU A 25 -1.03 18.47 4.38
C GLU A 25 -1.78 17.52 3.44
N THR A 26 -2.91 16.97 3.87
CA THR A 26 -3.76 16.09 3.05
C THR A 26 -4.29 16.82 1.82
N SER A 27 -4.55 18.12 1.92
CA SER A 27 -4.99 18.94 0.78
C SER A 27 -3.94 19.06 -0.34
N LYS A 28 -2.66 18.76 -0.05
CA LYS A 28 -1.57 18.74 -1.03
C LYS A 28 -1.46 17.38 -1.75
N VAL A 29 -2.20 16.36 -1.29
CA VAL A 29 -2.18 15.02 -1.90
C VAL A 29 -2.97 15.06 -3.21
N VAL A 30 -2.26 14.89 -4.31
CA VAL A 30 -2.86 14.72 -5.62
C VAL A 30 -3.20 13.24 -5.79
N TRP A 31 -4.49 12.92 -5.73
CA TRP A 31 -4.96 11.57 -6.00
C TRP A 31 -4.99 11.32 -7.51
N PRO A 32 -4.60 10.11 -7.94
CA PRO A 32 -4.61 9.77 -9.34
C PRO A 32 -6.02 9.83 -9.90
N THR A 33 -6.13 10.25 -11.15
CA THR A 33 -7.36 10.17 -11.92
C THR A 33 -7.74 8.71 -12.15
N ARG A 34 -9.03 8.48 -12.46
CA ARG A 34 -9.52 7.13 -12.79
C ARG A 34 -8.77 6.55 -14.01
N GLU A 35 -8.39 7.38 -14.96
CA GLU A 35 -7.64 6.97 -16.15
C GLU A 35 -6.23 6.50 -15.79
N GLU A 36 -5.50 7.25 -14.97
CA GLU A 36 -4.16 6.85 -14.50
C GLU A 36 -4.21 5.56 -13.68
N THR A 37 -5.24 5.42 -12.83
CA THR A 37 -5.45 4.21 -12.03
C THR A 37 -5.68 3.00 -12.93
N VAL A 38 -6.57 3.12 -13.92
CA VAL A 38 -6.88 2.02 -14.85
C VAL A 38 -5.68 1.69 -15.72
N ARG A 39 -4.94 2.70 -16.19
CA ARG A 39 -3.73 2.49 -16.99
C ARG A 39 -2.68 1.70 -16.21
N THR A 40 -2.40 2.09 -14.96
CA THR A 40 -1.48 1.34 -14.09
C THR A 40 -2.00 -0.07 -13.79
N ALA A 41 -3.31 -0.22 -13.58
CA ALA A 41 -3.92 -1.53 -13.35
C ALA A 41 -3.76 -2.46 -14.56
N ILE A 42 -3.89 -1.96 -15.80
CA ILE A 42 -3.67 -2.75 -17.02
C ILE A 42 -2.22 -3.28 -17.08
N PHE A 43 -1.23 -2.44 -16.77
CA PHE A 43 0.17 -2.86 -16.75
C PHE A 43 0.41 -3.99 -15.74
N VAL A 44 -0.11 -3.84 -14.51
CA VAL A 44 -0.01 -4.88 -13.48
C VAL A 44 -0.75 -6.15 -13.92
N PHE A 45 -1.95 -6.01 -14.48
CA PHE A 45 -2.76 -7.13 -14.95
C PHE A 45 -2.03 -7.96 -16.01
N ILE A 46 -1.38 -7.33 -16.98
CA ILE A 46 -0.59 -8.03 -18.02
C ILE A 46 0.53 -8.85 -17.37
N LEU A 47 1.31 -8.25 -16.46
CA LEU A 47 2.38 -8.96 -15.75
C LEU A 47 1.84 -10.15 -14.95
N THR A 48 0.74 -9.94 -14.21
CA THR A 48 0.10 -11.00 -13.43
C THR A 48 -0.42 -12.13 -14.31
N VAL A 49 -1.03 -11.83 -15.45
CA VAL A 49 -1.50 -12.84 -16.41
C VAL A 49 -0.33 -13.66 -16.94
N LEU A 50 0.77 -13.01 -17.36
CA LEU A 50 1.97 -13.70 -17.83
C LEU A 50 2.55 -14.64 -16.76
N LEU A 51 2.71 -14.16 -15.53
CA LEU A 51 3.19 -14.98 -14.42
C LEU A 51 2.22 -16.14 -14.12
N SER A 52 0.91 -15.90 -14.14
CA SER A 52 -0.10 -16.93 -13.87
C SER A 52 -0.05 -18.07 -14.90
N LEU A 53 0.15 -17.75 -16.18
CA LEU A 53 0.30 -18.75 -17.24
C LEU A 53 1.61 -19.53 -17.10
N PHE A 54 2.69 -18.85 -16.74
CA PHE A 54 3.97 -19.50 -16.48
C PHE A 54 3.86 -20.50 -15.33
N PHE A 55 3.32 -20.08 -14.19
CA PHE A 55 3.12 -20.96 -13.04
C PHE A 55 2.21 -22.13 -13.37
N LEU A 56 1.07 -21.90 -14.02
CA LEU A 56 0.17 -22.97 -14.45
C LEU A 56 0.89 -24.04 -15.29
N GLY A 57 1.77 -23.62 -16.22
CA GLY A 57 2.57 -24.53 -17.04
C GLY A 57 3.57 -25.34 -16.20
N VAL A 58 4.29 -24.67 -15.30
CA VAL A 58 5.25 -25.30 -14.39
C VAL A 58 4.55 -26.29 -13.45
N ASP A 59 3.45 -25.89 -12.82
CA ASP A 59 2.66 -26.72 -11.90
C ASP A 59 2.12 -27.97 -12.63
N SER A 60 1.64 -27.80 -13.86
CA SER A 60 1.16 -28.92 -14.69
C SER A 60 2.28 -29.90 -15.02
N LEU A 61 3.47 -29.40 -15.37
CA LEU A 61 4.64 -30.22 -15.65
C LEU A 61 5.12 -30.97 -14.39
N PHE A 62 5.23 -30.27 -13.27
CA PHE A 62 5.60 -30.86 -11.99
C PHE A 62 4.60 -31.94 -11.56
N ASN A 63 3.30 -31.68 -11.69
CA ASN A 63 2.27 -32.68 -11.41
C ASN A 63 2.41 -33.91 -12.32
N ALA A 64 2.67 -33.74 -13.62
CA ALA A 64 2.89 -34.87 -14.52
C ALA A 64 4.11 -35.72 -14.10
N ILE A 65 5.21 -35.08 -13.73
CA ILE A 65 6.43 -35.75 -13.27
C ILE A 65 6.18 -36.49 -11.95
N VAL A 66 5.54 -35.85 -10.98
CA VAL A 66 5.23 -36.46 -9.67
C VAL A 66 4.32 -37.67 -9.86
N ASN A 67 3.25 -37.55 -10.66
CA ASN A 67 2.36 -38.68 -10.93
C ASN A 67 3.08 -39.83 -11.64
N PHE A 68 3.99 -39.53 -12.57
CA PHE A 68 4.82 -40.54 -13.23
C PHE A 68 5.70 -41.28 -12.22
N LEU A 69 6.36 -40.56 -11.31
CA LEU A 69 7.21 -41.17 -10.28
C LEU A 69 6.40 -42.02 -9.29
N LEU A 70 5.21 -41.56 -8.89
CA LEU A 70 4.30 -42.32 -8.02
C LEU A 70 3.77 -43.59 -8.69
N THR A 71 3.71 -43.62 -10.03
CA THR A 71 3.33 -44.83 -10.78
C THR A 71 4.46 -45.85 -10.86
N LEU A 72 5.71 -45.39 -10.73
CA LEU A 72 6.92 -46.22 -10.80
C LEU A 72 7.33 -46.80 -9.44
N ALA A 73 6.94 -46.15 -8.34
CA ALA A 73 7.15 -46.60 -6.95
C ALA A 73 6.09 -47.63 -6.53
#